data_AF-A0A2M7CMQ9-F1
#
_entry.id   AF-A0A2M7CMQ9-F1
#
_cell.length_a   1.000
_cell.length_b   1.000
_cell.length_c   1.000
_cell.angle_alpha   90.00
_cell.angle_beta   90.00
_cell.angle_gamma   90.00
#
_symmetry.space_group_name_H-M   'P 1'
#
loop_
_entity.id
_entity.type
_entity.pdbx_description
1 polymer ?
#
loop_
_entity_poly.entity_id
_entity_poly.type
_entity_poly.pdbx_seq_one_letter_code
_entity_poly.pdbx_strand_id
1 'polypeptide(L)'
;METKGLTALRISLASPETIMSWSYGEVIKPETINYRRLRPEKDGLFCEAIFGPTRDWQCYCGKYKNPRYKGITCDKCGVEVTRSAVRRERMGHIALATPVAHIWYTRRIPSFLGQLLDISRRNLDRVLYFAQYIVTYVDEEARQKALKRLEDDISVSDREQASGVNARIAEIKIKRDHDISELTQRRNALEQNYDEQVAERLDPVIKEGQKLEKTLQDQAGKPAKKDIVFGATGETLVTTGTPIAARHISQVQKIVKQRLESVENELKEQKQREFEALKTEVARVKAEAEQEMNALRNELEDQSSASQGQNTRLRDELLELRPFTFLSEMRYRELRQRWGQVFRADMGAEAFYDILKRLDLDKLSEELWHEARVTKSKQKRKKATTRLKVVEAFRRSGNHPEWMVMTVLPVIPPDLRPMVQLDGGRFATSDLNDLYRRVINRNNRLKRLLELGAPDVIIRNEKRML
;
A
#
# COMPACT_ATOMS: atom_id res chain seq x y z
N MET A 1 -6.64 -60.71 -34.86
CA MET A 1 -6.67 -59.99 -33.57
C MET A 1 -5.64 -60.66 -32.68
N GLU A 2 -4.44 -60.09 -32.58
CA GLU A 2 -3.47 -60.54 -31.57
C GLU A 2 -4.03 -60.17 -30.20
N THR A 3 -4.56 -61.15 -29.48
CA THR A 3 -4.79 -61.05 -28.04
C THR A 3 -3.42 -61.10 -27.36
N LYS A 4 -2.64 -60.02 -27.47
CA LYS A 4 -1.63 -59.75 -26.44
C LYS A 4 -2.44 -59.62 -25.15
N GLY A 5 -2.28 -60.58 -24.24
CA GLY A 5 -3.04 -60.64 -22.99
C GLY A 5 -2.89 -59.31 -22.26
N LEU A 6 -3.97 -58.53 -22.21
CA LEU A 6 -3.99 -57.25 -21.50
C LEU A 6 -3.85 -57.54 -20.01
N THR A 7 -2.68 -57.21 -19.43
CA THR A 7 -2.39 -57.47 -18.01
C THR A 7 -2.83 -56.33 -17.09
N ALA A 8 -2.84 -55.09 -17.59
CA ALA A 8 -3.24 -53.92 -16.81
C ALA A 8 -3.80 -52.80 -17.70
N LEU A 9 -4.66 -51.97 -17.11
CA LEU A 9 -5.19 -50.73 -17.70
C LEU A 9 -4.79 -49.55 -16.82
N ARG A 10 -4.12 -48.54 -17.39
CA ARG A 10 -3.69 -47.32 -16.70
C ARG A 10 -4.56 -46.14 -17.13
N ILE A 11 -4.95 -45.30 -16.18
CA ILE A 11 -5.62 -44.01 -16.42
C ILE A 11 -4.74 -42.91 -15.85
N SER A 12 -4.52 -41.85 -16.62
CA SER A 12 -3.74 -40.67 -16.23
C SER A 12 -4.39 -39.40 -16.75
N LEU A 13 -3.91 -38.25 -16.25
CA LEU A 13 -4.26 -36.96 -16.82
C LEU A 13 -3.64 -36.84 -18.22
N ALA A 14 -4.34 -36.19 -19.13
CA ALA A 14 -3.85 -35.93 -20.48
C ALA A 14 -3.19 -34.55 -20.51
N SER A 15 -1.90 -34.50 -20.83
CA SER A 15 -1.23 -33.22 -21.11
C SER A 15 -1.79 -32.59 -22.40
N PRO A 16 -1.67 -31.27 -22.60
CA PRO A 16 -2.04 -30.64 -23.86
C PRO A 16 -1.35 -31.27 -25.08
N GLU A 17 -0.08 -31.65 -24.94
CA GLU A 17 0.71 -32.35 -25.96
C GLU A 17 0.15 -33.75 -26.24
N THR A 18 -0.27 -34.48 -25.20
CA THR A 18 -0.92 -35.79 -25.34
C THR A 18 -2.22 -35.65 -26.13
N ILE A 19 -3.04 -34.63 -25.83
CA ILE A 19 -4.29 -34.36 -26.55
C ILE A 19 -4.00 -34.04 -28.03
N MET A 20 -2.97 -33.23 -28.31
CA MET A 20 -2.56 -32.95 -29.69
C MET A 20 -2.09 -34.23 -30.41
N SER A 21 -1.37 -35.12 -29.73
CA SER A 21 -0.88 -36.38 -30.33
C SER A 21 -2.02 -37.31 -30.79
N TRP A 22 -3.18 -37.23 -30.15
CA TRP A 22 -4.37 -37.98 -30.55
C TRP A 22 -5.13 -37.33 -31.70
N SER A 23 -4.88 -36.04 -31.93
CA SER A 23 -5.68 -35.24 -32.82
C SER A 23 -5.21 -35.32 -34.27
N TYR A 24 -6.17 -35.44 -35.17
CA TYR A 24 -5.94 -35.42 -36.61
C TYR A 24 -6.19 -34.02 -37.23
N GLY A 25 -6.55 -33.02 -36.42
CA GLY A 25 -6.76 -31.64 -36.88
C GLY A 25 -7.59 -30.79 -35.92
N GLU A 26 -7.43 -29.46 -36.04
CA GLU A 26 -8.19 -28.49 -35.26
C GLU A 26 -9.59 -28.26 -35.87
N VAL A 27 -10.62 -28.30 -35.04
CA VAL A 27 -11.98 -27.92 -35.42
C VAL A 27 -12.16 -26.42 -35.22
N ILE A 28 -11.99 -25.66 -36.29
CA ILE A 28 -12.04 -24.19 -36.27
C ILE A 28 -13.50 -23.70 -36.38
N LYS A 29 -14.34 -24.42 -37.13
CA LYS A 29 -15.66 -23.96 -37.55
C LYS A 29 -16.78 -24.64 -36.75
N PRO A 30 -17.80 -23.89 -36.28
CA PRO A 30 -18.95 -24.46 -35.58
C PRO A 30 -19.94 -25.19 -36.52
N GLU A 31 -19.74 -25.11 -37.83
CA GLU A 31 -20.62 -25.73 -38.81
C GLU A 31 -20.56 -27.27 -38.74
N THR A 32 -21.69 -27.93 -38.97
CA THR A 32 -21.80 -29.39 -39.00
C THR A 32 -21.81 -29.91 -40.43
N ILE A 33 -22.98 -29.88 -41.08
CA ILE A 33 -23.20 -30.30 -42.46
C ILE A 33 -23.90 -29.19 -43.23
N ASN A 34 -23.65 -29.13 -44.54
CA ASN A 34 -24.36 -28.24 -45.42
C ASN A 34 -25.81 -28.70 -45.62
N TYR A 35 -26.78 -27.85 -45.33
CA TYR A 35 -28.22 -28.19 -45.43
C TYR A 35 -28.69 -28.53 -46.86
N ARG A 36 -28.01 -28.01 -47.90
CA ARG A 36 -28.37 -28.30 -49.31
C ARG A 36 -27.68 -29.56 -49.82
N ARG A 37 -26.38 -29.69 -49.55
CA ARG A 37 -25.55 -30.78 -50.09
C ARG A 37 -25.55 -32.03 -49.22
N LEU A 38 -26.03 -31.93 -47.98
CA LEU A 38 -25.98 -33.01 -46.98
C LEU A 38 -24.57 -33.56 -46.76
N ARG A 39 -23.56 -32.70 -46.96
CA ARG A 39 -22.14 -33.04 -46.82
C ARG A 39 -21.51 -32.26 -45.68
N PRO A 40 -20.53 -32.83 -44.97
CA PRO A 40 -19.78 -32.11 -43.94
C PRO A 40 -19.14 -30.84 -44.49
N GLU A 41 -19.17 -29.78 -43.68
CA GLU A 41 -18.42 -28.56 -43.96
C GLU A 41 -16.92 -28.74 -43.64
N LYS A 42 -16.07 -28.06 -44.40
CA LYS A 42 -14.62 -28.09 -44.18
C LYS A 42 -14.27 -27.38 -42.87
N ASP A 43 -13.34 -27.95 -42.10
CA ASP A 43 -12.88 -27.46 -40.78
C ASP A 43 -13.96 -27.46 -39.68
N GLY A 44 -15.13 -28.02 -39.98
CA GLY A 44 -16.27 -28.14 -39.06
C GLY A 44 -16.27 -29.43 -38.24
N LEU A 45 -17.32 -29.62 -37.44
CA LEU A 45 -17.44 -30.73 -36.49
C LEU A 45 -17.50 -32.13 -37.12
N PHE A 46 -17.80 -32.24 -38.41
CA PHE A 46 -17.87 -33.51 -39.14
C PHE A 46 -16.83 -33.59 -40.26
N CYS A 47 -15.87 -32.67 -40.30
CA CYS A 47 -14.90 -32.52 -41.40
C CYS A 47 -14.20 -33.83 -41.74
N GLU A 48 -14.28 -34.24 -43.00
CA GLU A 48 -13.67 -35.50 -43.47
C GLU A 48 -12.13 -35.45 -43.49
N ALA A 49 -11.54 -34.26 -43.60
CA ALA A 49 -10.08 -34.12 -43.58
C ALA A 49 -9.50 -34.45 -42.20
N ILE A 50 -10.26 -34.14 -41.13
CA ILE A 50 -9.87 -34.39 -39.74
C ILE A 50 -10.25 -35.82 -39.35
N PHE A 51 -11.54 -36.16 -39.47
CA PHE A 51 -12.08 -37.40 -38.90
C PHE A 51 -12.04 -38.60 -39.85
N GLY A 52 -11.75 -38.38 -41.13
CA GLY A 52 -11.77 -39.41 -42.17
C GLY A 52 -13.04 -39.41 -43.03
N PRO A 53 -13.05 -40.22 -44.10
CA PRO A 53 -14.07 -40.14 -45.15
C PRO A 53 -15.43 -40.69 -44.70
N THR A 54 -16.54 -40.09 -45.15
CA THR A 54 -17.90 -40.56 -44.82
C THR A 54 -18.22 -41.88 -45.53
N ARG A 55 -17.62 -42.14 -46.70
CA ARG A 55 -17.80 -43.36 -47.49
C ARG A 55 -16.46 -44.08 -47.63
N ASP A 56 -16.51 -45.41 -47.62
CA ASP A 56 -15.32 -46.23 -47.77
C ASP A 56 -14.55 -45.90 -49.06
N TRP A 57 -13.25 -45.67 -48.93
CA TRP A 57 -12.32 -45.46 -50.05
C TRP A 57 -12.69 -44.30 -50.97
N GLN A 58 -13.38 -43.28 -50.45
CA GLN A 58 -13.79 -42.11 -51.22
C GLN A 58 -13.41 -40.81 -50.50
N CYS A 59 -12.64 -39.95 -51.18
CA CYS A 59 -12.36 -38.60 -50.68
C CYS A 59 -13.56 -37.64 -50.90
N TYR A 60 -13.60 -36.53 -50.13
CA TYR A 60 -14.68 -35.53 -50.18
C TYR A 60 -15.01 -35.01 -51.59
N CYS A 61 -13.99 -34.61 -52.36
CA CYS A 61 -14.18 -34.07 -53.71
C CYS A 61 -14.47 -35.14 -54.77
N GLY A 62 -14.26 -36.42 -54.46
CA GLY A 62 -14.42 -37.53 -55.40
C GLY A 62 -13.29 -37.69 -56.42
N LYS A 63 -12.15 -36.98 -56.29
CA LYS A 63 -10.94 -37.15 -57.12
C LYS A 63 -10.41 -38.59 -57.04
N TYR A 64 -10.23 -39.08 -55.81
CA TYR A 64 -9.82 -40.45 -55.54
C TYR A 64 -11.02 -41.27 -55.05
N LYS A 65 -11.27 -42.39 -55.74
CA LYS A 65 -12.31 -43.38 -55.45
C LYS A 65 -11.74 -44.78 -55.68
N ASN A 66 -12.22 -45.74 -54.91
CA ASN A 66 -11.85 -47.17 -54.91
C ASN A 66 -10.62 -47.49 -54.03
N PRO A 67 -10.51 -48.75 -53.55
CA PRO A 67 -9.43 -49.18 -52.64
C PRO A 67 -8.01 -49.04 -53.22
N ARG A 68 -7.85 -48.83 -54.54
CA ARG A 68 -6.53 -48.66 -55.19
C ARG A 68 -5.75 -47.47 -54.65
N TYR A 69 -6.43 -46.43 -54.17
CA TYR A 69 -5.81 -45.21 -53.64
C TYR A 69 -5.69 -45.23 -52.10
N LYS A 70 -5.70 -46.41 -51.48
CA LYS A 70 -5.60 -46.58 -50.02
C LYS A 70 -4.40 -45.82 -49.45
N GLY A 71 -4.64 -45.00 -48.43
CA GLY A 71 -3.61 -44.25 -47.71
C GLY A 71 -3.14 -42.96 -48.39
N ILE A 72 -3.65 -42.64 -49.58
CA ILE A 72 -3.33 -41.38 -50.26
C ILE A 72 -4.19 -40.25 -49.67
N THR A 73 -3.55 -39.17 -49.23
CA THR A 73 -4.19 -37.91 -48.87
C THR A 73 -4.43 -37.06 -50.11
N CYS A 74 -5.67 -36.60 -50.29
CA CYS A 74 -6.04 -35.89 -51.51
C CYS A 74 -5.54 -34.44 -51.54
N ASP A 75 -4.77 -34.04 -52.56
CA ASP A 75 -4.24 -32.66 -52.68
C ASP A 75 -5.32 -31.57 -52.73
N LYS A 76 -6.52 -31.89 -53.23
CA LYS A 76 -7.61 -30.91 -53.38
C LYS A 76 -8.41 -30.71 -52.10
N CYS A 77 -8.69 -31.78 -51.35
CA CYS A 77 -9.59 -31.73 -50.19
C CYS A 77 -8.96 -32.14 -48.86
N GLY A 78 -7.71 -32.61 -48.86
CA GLY A 78 -6.98 -33.04 -47.67
C GLY A 78 -7.45 -34.36 -47.05
N VAL A 79 -8.48 -35.01 -47.63
CA VAL A 79 -9.05 -36.24 -47.07
C VAL A 79 -8.19 -37.44 -47.43
N GLU A 80 -7.83 -38.22 -46.43
CA GLU A 80 -7.17 -39.52 -46.58
C GLU A 80 -8.16 -40.59 -47.05
N VAL A 81 -7.79 -41.34 -48.09
CA VAL A 81 -8.61 -42.42 -48.64
C VAL A 81 -8.42 -43.69 -47.81
N THR A 82 -9.34 -43.90 -46.87
CA THR A 82 -9.39 -45.06 -45.97
C THR A 82 -10.83 -45.55 -45.77
N ARG A 83 -11.06 -46.52 -44.88
CA ARG A 83 -12.41 -46.96 -44.48
C ARG A 83 -13.10 -45.90 -43.63
N SER A 84 -14.41 -45.77 -43.74
CA SER A 84 -15.19 -44.82 -42.93
C SER A 84 -15.15 -45.15 -41.43
N ALA A 85 -14.86 -46.40 -41.07
CA ALA A 85 -14.72 -46.87 -39.69
C ALA A 85 -13.75 -46.03 -38.83
N VAL A 86 -12.74 -45.39 -39.45
CA VAL A 86 -11.81 -44.50 -38.73
C VAL A 86 -12.52 -43.31 -38.06
N ARG A 87 -13.73 -42.95 -38.51
CA ARG A 87 -14.56 -41.88 -37.92
C ARG A 87 -15.11 -42.22 -36.53
N ARG A 88 -14.91 -43.45 -36.06
CA ARG A 88 -15.18 -43.89 -34.68
C ARG A 88 -13.94 -43.79 -33.78
N GLU A 89 -12.75 -43.59 -34.35
CA GLU A 89 -11.46 -43.69 -33.64
C GLU A 89 -10.67 -42.37 -33.67
N ARG A 90 -10.71 -41.62 -34.78
CA ARG A 90 -9.94 -40.37 -34.94
C ARG A 90 -10.51 -39.24 -34.10
N MET A 91 -9.68 -38.68 -33.22
CA MET A 91 -10.06 -37.51 -32.42
C MET A 91 -9.68 -36.21 -33.13
N GLY A 92 -10.45 -35.15 -32.85
CA GLY A 92 -10.12 -33.77 -33.21
C GLY A 92 -9.68 -33.01 -31.96
N HIS A 93 -9.30 -31.75 -32.12
CA HIS A 93 -9.10 -30.86 -30.99
C HIS A 93 -9.58 -29.44 -31.29
N ILE A 94 -9.72 -28.63 -30.25
CA ILE A 94 -9.98 -27.18 -30.32
C ILE A 94 -8.89 -26.51 -29.51
N ALA A 95 -8.11 -25.61 -30.12
CA ALA A 95 -7.16 -24.79 -29.40
C ALA A 95 -7.89 -23.61 -28.75
N LEU A 96 -7.90 -23.58 -27.42
CA LEU A 96 -8.60 -22.56 -26.64
C LEU A 96 -7.77 -21.27 -26.60
N ALA A 97 -8.45 -20.13 -26.74
CA ALA A 97 -7.83 -18.81 -26.70
C ALA A 97 -7.35 -18.41 -25.29
N THR A 98 -7.96 -19.00 -24.26
CA THR A 98 -7.57 -18.87 -22.85
C THR A 98 -7.61 -20.24 -22.20
N PRO A 99 -6.73 -20.53 -21.22
CA PRO A 99 -6.84 -21.76 -20.44
C PRO A 99 -8.19 -21.85 -19.71
N VAL A 100 -8.79 -23.04 -19.64
CA VAL A 100 -10.08 -23.32 -18.96
C VAL A 100 -9.90 -24.45 -17.96
N ALA A 101 -10.35 -24.25 -16.72
CA ALA A 101 -10.20 -25.27 -15.68
C ALA A 101 -11.18 -26.43 -15.87
N HIS A 102 -10.69 -27.66 -15.81
CA HIS A 102 -11.55 -28.83 -15.96
C HIS A 102 -12.44 -29.03 -14.72
N ILE A 103 -13.76 -29.05 -14.93
CA ILE A 103 -14.78 -28.94 -13.87
C ILE A 103 -14.69 -30.04 -12.79
N TRP A 104 -14.20 -31.23 -13.13
CA TRP A 104 -14.05 -32.31 -12.14
C TRP A 104 -13.03 -32.00 -11.03
N TYR A 105 -11.99 -31.21 -11.32
CA TYR A 105 -10.97 -30.88 -10.32
C TYR A 105 -11.33 -29.64 -9.50
N THR A 106 -12.26 -28.82 -10.00
CA THR A 106 -12.71 -27.57 -9.35
C THR A 106 -13.99 -27.77 -8.54
N ARG A 107 -15.03 -28.41 -9.10
CA ARG A 107 -16.38 -28.44 -8.52
C ARG A 107 -16.66 -29.67 -7.65
N ARG A 108 -15.87 -30.73 -7.75
CA ARG A 108 -15.98 -31.92 -6.90
C ARG A 108 -15.78 -31.54 -5.42
N ILE A 109 -16.44 -32.26 -4.51
CA ILE A 109 -16.27 -32.09 -3.07
C ILE A 109 -15.48 -33.30 -2.52
N PRO A 110 -14.29 -33.10 -1.92
CA PRO A 110 -13.49 -31.87 -1.92
C PRO A 110 -12.86 -31.58 -3.30
N SER A 111 -12.54 -30.31 -3.55
CA SER A 111 -11.86 -29.86 -4.78
C SER A 111 -10.40 -30.26 -4.72
N PHE A 112 -9.88 -30.93 -5.76
CA PHE A 112 -8.46 -31.27 -5.84
C PHE A 112 -7.59 -30.02 -5.96
N LEU A 113 -8.04 -29.04 -6.77
CA LEU A 113 -7.32 -27.77 -6.95
C LEU A 113 -7.33 -26.95 -5.66
N GLY A 114 -8.49 -26.85 -4.98
CA GLY A 114 -8.61 -26.16 -3.70
C GLY A 114 -7.78 -26.81 -2.61
N GLN A 115 -7.73 -28.15 -2.56
CA GLN A 115 -6.85 -28.87 -1.62
C GLN A 115 -5.38 -28.61 -1.91
N LEU A 116 -4.95 -28.70 -3.16
CA LEU A 116 -3.55 -28.51 -3.56
C LEU A 116 -3.04 -27.11 -3.23
N LEU A 117 -3.84 -26.07 -3.50
CA LEU A 117 -3.47 -24.66 -3.29
C LEU A 117 -3.84 -24.12 -1.91
N ASP A 118 -4.48 -24.93 -1.07
CA ASP A 118 -5.03 -24.52 0.23
C ASP A 118 -6.09 -23.40 0.18
N ILE A 119 -6.87 -23.38 -0.90
CA ILE A 119 -7.89 -22.37 -1.18
C ILE A 119 -9.29 -22.90 -0.90
N SER A 120 -10.13 -22.07 -0.27
CA SER A 120 -11.55 -22.41 -0.09
C SER A 120 -12.29 -22.45 -1.42
N ARG A 121 -13.25 -23.37 -1.56
CA ARG A 121 -14.05 -23.50 -2.79
C ARG A 121 -14.72 -22.19 -3.22
N ARG A 122 -15.22 -21.40 -2.26
CA ARG A 122 -15.86 -20.11 -2.54
C ARG A 122 -14.90 -19.14 -3.22
N ASN A 123 -13.66 -19.06 -2.74
CA ASN A 123 -12.65 -18.19 -3.33
C ASN A 123 -12.17 -18.74 -4.68
N LEU A 124 -12.03 -20.06 -4.80
CA LEU A 124 -11.71 -20.72 -6.08
C LEU A 124 -12.75 -20.38 -7.16
N ASP A 125 -14.04 -20.55 -6.85
CA ASP A 125 -15.14 -20.22 -7.76
C ASP A 125 -15.14 -18.72 -8.12
N ARG A 126 -14.93 -17.83 -7.14
CA ARG A 126 -14.87 -16.38 -7.39
C ARG A 126 -13.74 -15.97 -8.33
N VAL A 127 -12.58 -16.60 -8.24
CA VAL A 127 -11.47 -16.33 -9.17
C VAL A 127 -11.76 -16.93 -10.55
N LEU A 128 -12.22 -18.19 -10.61
CA LEU A 128 -12.53 -18.88 -11.88
C LEU A 128 -13.60 -18.16 -12.70
N TYR A 129 -14.65 -17.65 -12.05
CA TYR A 129 -15.74 -16.93 -12.72
C TYR A 129 -15.53 -15.40 -12.78
N PHE A 130 -14.28 -14.93 -12.70
CA PHE A 130 -13.89 -13.52 -12.90
C PHE A 130 -14.54 -12.51 -11.93
N ALA A 131 -14.79 -12.91 -10.69
CA ALA A 131 -15.35 -12.03 -9.65
C ALA A 131 -14.29 -11.45 -8.70
N GLN A 132 -13.15 -12.12 -8.51
CA GLN A 132 -12.05 -11.66 -7.67
C GLN A 132 -10.70 -11.94 -8.33
N TYR A 133 -9.71 -11.09 -8.06
CA TYR A 133 -8.32 -11.32 -8.45
C TYR A 133 -7.63 -12.22 -7.44
N ILE A 134 -6.63 -12.97 -7.89
CA ILE A 134 -5.68 -13.66 -7.03
C ILE A 134 -4.27 -13.16 -7.34
N VAL A 135 -3.49 -12.84 -6.31
CA VAL A 135 -2.07 -12.52 -6.48
C VAL A 135 -1.32 -13.80 -6.86
N THR A 136 -0.82 -13.85 -8.09
CA THR A 136 -0.12 -15.01 -8.65
C THR A 136 1.36 -14.99 -8.27
N TYR A 137 1.96 -13.80 -8.23
CA TYR A 137 3.38 -13.61 -7.97
C TYR A 137 3.65 -12.28 -7.28
N VAL A 138 4.62 -12.28 -6.37
CA VAL A 138 5.17 -11.08 -5.74
C VAL A 138 6.67 -11.09 -5.99
N ASP A 139 7.18 -10.01 -6.55
CA ASP A 139 8.60 -9.78 -6.75
C ASP A 139 9.20 -9.21 -5.47
N GLU A 140 9.99 -10.05 -4.80
CA GLU A 140 10.64 -9.71 -3.54
C GLU A 140 11.68 -8.60 -3.68
N GLU A 141 12.40 -8.54 -4.80
CA GLU A 141 13.40 -7.50 -5.05
C GLU A 141 12.73 -6.15 -5.31
N ALA A 142 11.68 -6.14 -6.12
CA ALA A 142 10.89 -4.94 -6.37
C ALA A 142 10.22 -4.45 -5.08
N ARG A 143 9.73 -5.38 -4.23
CA ARG A 143 9.18 -5.06 -2.91
C ARG A 143 10.21 -4.39 -2.01
N GLN A 144 11.43 -4.93 -1.92
CA GLN A 144 12.49 -4.31 -1.12
C GLN A 144 12.90 -2.94 -1.65
N LYS A 145 12.99 -2.76 -2.96
CA LYS A 145 13.26 -1.44 -3.57
C LYS A 145 12.15 -0.45 -3.27
N ALA A 146 10.89 -0.86 -3.31
CA ALA A 146 9.75 -0.03 -2.95
C ALA A 146 9.76 0.36 -1.47
N LEU A 147 10.04 -0.59 -0.58
CA LEU A 147 10.18 -0.34 0.86
C LEU A 147 11.32 0.65 1.14
N LYS A 148 12.46 0.49 0.48
CA LYS A 148 13.58 1.41 0.62
C LYS A 148 13.25 2.82 0.13
N ARG A 149 12.56 2.95 -1.02
CA ARG A 149 12.10 4.27 -1.50
C ARG A 149 11.17 4.95 -0.50
N LEU A 150 10.23 4.21 0.09
CA LEU A 150 9.37 4.74 1.16
C LEU A 150 10.20 5.21 2.36
N GLU A 151 11.19 4.43 2.79
CA GLU A 151 12.09 4.81 3.90
C GLU A 151 12.94 6.06 3.57
N ASP A 152 13.44 6.16 2.34
CA ASP A 152 14.20 7.31 1.87
C ASP A 152 13.30 8.57 1.81
N ASP A 153 12.08 8.46 1.26
CA ASP A 153 11.10 9.55 1.19
C ASP A 153 10.69 10.06 2.58
N ILE A 154 10.56 9.15 3.56
CA ILE A 154 10.34 9.50 4.98
C ILE A 154 11.50 10.36 5.49
N SER A 155 12.73 9.91 5.27
CA SER A 155 13.91 10.59 5.80
C SER A 155 14.09 12.00 5.23
N VAL A 156 13.66 12.23 3.99
CA VAL A 156 13.72 13.54 3.33
C VAL A 156 12.59 14.43 3.84
N SER A 157 11.35 13.95 3.82
CA SER A 157 10.17 14.73 4.27
C SER A 157 10.31 15.16 5.74
N ASP A 158 10.70 14.25 6.63
CA ASP A 158 10.88 14.56 8.05
C ASP A 158 12.00 15.61 8.27
N ARG A 159 13.08 15.54 7.47
CA ARG A 159 14.18 16.53 7.53
C ARG A 159 13.74 17.90 7.03
N GLU A 160 12.98 17.97 5.93
CA GLU A 160 12.48 19.24 5.39
C GLU A 160 11.52 19.91 6.36
N GLN A 161 10.58 19.15 6.95
CA GLN A 161 9.66 19.64 7.98
C GLN A 161 10.42 20.11 9.23
N ALA A 162 11.36 19.30 9.73
CA ALA A 162 12.17 19.67 10.88
C ALA A 162 13.02 20.92 10.61
N SER A 163 13.62 21.04 9.43
CA SER A 163 14.40 22.23 9.04
C SER A 163 13.53 23.48 8.99
N GLY A 164 12.32 23.38 8.42
CA GLY A 164 11.38 24.50 8.32
C GLY A 164 10.93 25.00 9.70
N VAL A 165 10.59 24.08 10.61
CA VAL A 165 10.18 24.44 11.98
C VAL A 165 11.37 24.96 12.80
N ASN A 166 12.54 24.33 12.69
CA ASN A 166 13.74 24.78 13.40
C ASN A 166 14.19 26.18 12.97
N ALA A 167 14.03 26.54 11.69
CA ALA A 167 14.28 27.90 11.21
C ALA A 167 13.34 28.93 11.87
N ARG A 168 12.03 28.63 11.97
CA ARG A 168 11.05 29.48 12.66
C ARG A 168 11.36 29.64 14.15
N ILE A 169 11.75 28.54 14.82
CA ILE A 169 12.19 28.57 16.22
C ILE A 169 13.43 29.47 16.37
N ALA A 170 14.39 29.40 15.45
CA ALA A 170 15.57 30.26 15.46
C ALA A 170 15.20 31.75 15.29
N GLU A 171 14.25 32.07 14.40
CA GLU A 171 13.74 33.45 14.24
C GLU A 171 13.10 33.98 15.52
N ILE A 172 12.25 33.18 16.18
CA ILE A 172 11.62 33.56 17.47
C ILE A 172 12.70 33.76 18.54
N LYS A 173 13.71 32.90 18.58
CA LYS A 173 14.82 33.02 19.52
C LYS A 173 15.61 34.33 19.31
N ILE A 174 15.87 34.69 18.05
CA ILE A 174 16.54 35.95 17.69
C ILE A 174 15.69 37.15 18.13
N LYS A 175 14.38 37.15 17.85
CA LYS A 175 13.46 38.22 18.27
C LYS A 175 13.43 38.37 19.79
N ARG A 176 13.25 37.26 20.51
CA ARG A 176 13.27 37.22 21.97
C ARG A 176 14.58 37.79 22.54
N ASP A 177 15.72 37.37 21.99
CA ASP A 177 17.03 37.83 22.48
C ASP A 177 17.24 39.34 22.19
N HIS A 178 16.69 39.85 21.08
CA HIS A 178 16.66 41.28 20.76
C HIS A 178 15.79 42.07 21.76
N ASP A 179 14.55 41.64 22.00
CA ASP A 179 13.62 42.30 22.91
C ASP A 179 14.15 42.31 24.35
N ILE A 180 14.75 41.19 24.79
CA ILE A 180 15.42 41.12 26.09
C ILE A 180 16.59 42.11 26.14
N SER A 181 17.41 42.20 25.08
CA SER A 181 18.52 43.15 25.02
C SER A 181 18.04 44.60 25.13
N GLU A 182 16.96 44.98 24.43
CA GLU A 182 16.38 46.33 24.50
C GLU A 182 15.87 46.65 25.91
N LEU A 183 15.16 45.71 26.55
CA LEU A 183 14.68 45.86 27.93
C LEU A 183 15.85 45.95 28.93
N THR A 184 16.95 45.24 28.68
CA THR A 184 18.15 45.29 29.53
C THR A 184 18.87 46.63 29.38
N GLN A 185 18.95 47.17 28.16
CA GLN A 185 19.48 48.51 27.91
C GLN A 185 18.62 49.59 28.60
N ARG A 186 17.29 49.49 28.52
CA ARG A 186 16.38 50.37 29.28
C ARG A 186 16.61 50.29 30.78
N ARG A 187 16.81 49.08 31.32
CA ARG A 187 17.13 48.88 32.73
C ARG A 187 18.43 49.60 33.13
N ASN A 188 19.47 49.47 32.33
CA ASN A 188 20.76 50.11 32.61
C ASN A 188 20.69 51.63 32.46
N ALA A 189 19.92 52.16 31.50
CA ALA A 189 19.69 53.59 31.35
C ALA A 189 18.93 54.17 32.55
N LEU A 190 17.93 53.45 33.08
CA LEU A 190 17.24 53.82 34.31
C LEU A 190 18.17 53.78 35.53
N GLU A 191 19.10 52.83 35.59
CA GLU A 191 20.11 52.76 36.65
C GLU A 191 21.03 54.00 36.63
N GLN A 192 21.49 54.42 35.45
CA GLN A 192 22.28 55.65 35.30
C GLN A 192 21.49 56.91 35.67
N ASN A 193 20.25 57.05 35.17
CA ASN A 193 19.38 58.18 35.51
C ASN A 193 19.08 58.24 37.01
N TYR A 194 18.94 57.08 37.66
CA TYR A 194 18.75 57.01 39.10
C TYR A 194 19.98 57.51 39.86
N ASP A 195 21.17 57.04 39.48
CA ASP A 195 22.41 57.46 40.12
C ASP A 195 22.64 58.98 39.96
N GLU A 196 22.26 59.56 38.80
CA GLU A 196 22.25 61.01 38.58
C GLU A 196 21.23 61.74 39.45
N GLN A 197 19.99 61.27 39.57
CA GLN A 197 18.96 61.88 40.42
C GLN A 197 19.28 61.80 41.91
N VAL A 198 19.90 60.71 42.34
CA VAL A 198 20.42 60.53 43.70
C VAL A 198 21.52 61.57 43.95
N ALA A 199 22.47 61.73 43.04
CA ALA A 199 23.51 62.77 43.15
C ALA A 199 22.89 64.18 43.20
N GLU A 200 21.94 64.50 42.32
CA GLU A 200 21.32 65.83 42.23
C GLU A 200 20.49 66.20 43.47
N ARG A 201 19.76 65.24 44.07
CA ARG A 201 18.92 65.51 45.25
C ARG A 201 19.68 65.43 46.58
N LEU A 202 20.73 64.60 46.67
CA LEU A 202 21.52 64.48 47.91
C LEU A 202 22.58 65.58 48.04
N ASP A 203 23.22 66.01 46.95
CA ASP A 203 24.24 67.08 46.95
C ASP A 203 23.81 68.39 47.63
N PRO A 204 22.62 68.97 47.34
CA PRO A 204 22.20 70.21 47.97
C PRO A 204 21.91 70.02 49.45
N VAL A 205 21.34 68.88 49.86
CA VAL A 205 21.04 68.57 51.27
C VAL A 205 22.33 68.40 52.07
N ILE A 206 23.35 67.76 51.49
CA ILE A 206 24.68 67.61 52.11
C ILE A 206 25.40 68.97 52.18
N LYS A 207 25.37 69.78 51.11
CA LYS A 207 25.97 71.12 51.08
C LYS A 207 25.28 72.09 52.05
N GLU A 208 23.97 72.05 52.19
CA GLU A 208 23.22 72.85 53.15
C GLU A 208 23.44 72.38 54.60
N GLY A 209 23.45 71.06 54.84
CA GLY A 209 23.80 70.48 56.14
C GLY A 209 25.20 70.91 56.60
N GLN A 210 26.21 70.83 55.72
CA GLN A 210 27.58 71.26 56.02
C GLN A 210 27.72 72.78 56.20
N LYS A 211 26.96 73.60 55.45
CA LYS A 211 26.93 75.06 55.64
C LYS A 211 26.29 75.43 56.97
N LEU A 212 25.18 74.80 57.34
CA LEU A 212 24.54 75.02 58.65
C LEU A 212 25.42 74.52 59.79
N GLU A 213 26.08 73.37 59.65
CA GLU A 213 27.08 72.90 60.63
C GLU A 213 28.22 73.90 60.80
N LYS A 214 28.86 74.37 59.72
CA LYS A 214 29.90 75.42 59.80
C LYS A 214 29.38 76.70 60.46
N THR A 215 28.18 77.15 60.10
CA THR A 215 27.60 78.38 60.67
C THR A 215 27.26 78.24 62.15
N LEU A 216 26.80 77.06 62.59
CA LEU A 216 26.52 76.73 63.99
C LEU A 216 27.81 76.52 64.80
N GLN A 217 28.88 76.03 64.17
CA GLN A 217 30.20 75.84 64.77
C GLN A 217 30.94 77.19 64.93
N ASP A 218 30.84 78.09 63.94
CA ASP A 218 31.39 79.45 63.98
C ASP A 218 30.65 80.38 64.98
N GLN A 219 29.39 80.07 65.31
CA GLN A 219 28.57 80.81 66.27
C GLN A 219 28.44 80.12 67.64
N ALA A 220 29.19 79.04 67.88
CA ALA A 220 29.18 78.32 69.15
C ALA A 220 29.50 79.26 70.32
N GLY A 221 28.58 79.36 71.28
CA GLY A 221 28.73 80.21 72.47
C GLY A 221 28.26 81.68 72.34
N LYS A 222 27.67 82.11 71.20
CA LYS A 222 27.06 83.45 71.04
C LYS A 222 25.52 83.36 70.91
N PRO A 223 24.75 84.37 71.38
CA PRO A 223 23.30 84.38 71.23
C PRO A 223 22.91 84.62 69.76
N ALA A 224 21.99 83.81 69.23
CA ALA A 224 21.53 83.88 67.85
C ALA A 224 20.82 85.22 67.57
N LYS A 225 21.29 85.98 66.57
CA LYS A 225 20.76 87.30 66.18
C LYS A 225 19.52 87.25 65.26
N LYS A 226 19.23 86.09 64.67
CA LYS A 226 18.05 85.78 63.85
C LYS A 226 17.70 84.30 64.03
N ASP A 227 16.44 83.94 63.79
CA ASP A 227 16.02 82.54 63.83
C ASP A 227 16.77 81.73 62.77
N ILE A 228 17.49 80.70 63.21
CA ILE A 228 18.20 79.79 62.30
C ILE A 228 17.21 78.70 61.91
N VAL A 229 16.66 78.83 60.70
CA VAL A 229 15.70 77.89 60.12
C VAL A 229 16.45 76.96 59.18
N PHE A 230 16.19 75.66 59.25
CA PHE A 230 16.64 74.74 58.21
C PHE A 230 15.76 74.96 56.97
N GLY A 231 16.31 75.65 55.95
CA GLY A 231 15.55 76.10 54.77
C GLY A 231 14.79 75.00 54.04
N ALA A 232 15.28 73.75 54.09
CA ALA A 232 14.67 72.62 53.40
C ALA A 232 13.52 71.92 54.16
N THR A 233 13.31 72.18 55.46
CA THR A 233 12.17 71.64 56.24
C THR A 233 11.29 72.72 56.88
N GLY A 234 11.75 73.98 56.90
CA GLY A 234 11.04 75.09 57.55
C GLY A 234 11.06 75.02 59.08
N GLU A 235 11.81 74.08 59.68
CA GLU A 235 11.91 73.93 61.13
C GLU A 235 12.91 74.95 61.71
N THR A 236 12.45 75.74 62.68
CA THR A 236 13.25 76.66 63.50
C THR A 236 14.10 75.89 64.51
N LEU A 237 15.42 75.89 64.35
CA LEU A 237 16.36 75.15 65.19
C LEU A 237 16.82 75.94 66.43
N VAL A 238 16.83 77.27 66.33
CA VAL A 238 17.22 78.20 67.41
C VAL A 238 16.36 79.45 67.30
N THR A 239 15.65 79.81 68.39
CA THR A 239 14.91 81.07 68.51
C THR A 239 15.82 82.17 69.07
N THR A 240 15.62 83.41 68.62
CA THR A 240 16.43 84.56 69.00
C THR A 240 16.70 84.65 70.51
N GLY A 241 17.98 84.68 70.90
CA GLY A 241 18.43 84.93 72.28
C GLY A 241 18.91 83.72 73.10
N THR A 242 18.89 82.49 72.57
CA THR A 242 19.42 81.29 73.27
C THR A 242 20.87 80.95 72.87
N PRO A 243 21.74 80.50 73.81
CA PRO A 243 23.11 80.10 73.50
C PRO A 243 23.17 78.75 72.78
N ILE A 244 23.89 78.70 71.67
CA ILE A 244 24.01 77.51 70.82
C ILE A 244 24.82 76.44 71.55
N ALA A 245 24.14 75.38 72.03
CA ALA A 245 24.73 74.20 72.67
C ALA A 245 24.94 73.03 71.69
N ALA A 246 25.85 72.09 72.03
CA ALA A 246 26.15 70.88 71.23
C ALA A 246 24.92 70.01 70.89
N ARG A 247 23.82 70.14 71.64
CA ARG A 247 22.53 69.49 71.38
C ARG A 247 21.91 69.93 70.05
N HIS A 248 22.05 71.21 69.67
CA HIS A 248 21.51 71.72 68.41
C HIS A 248 22.29 71.18 67.20
N ILE A 249 23.60 70.93 67.34
CA ILE A 249 24.42 70.28 66.30
C ILE A 249 23.98 68.83 66.09
N SER A 250 23.77 68.07 67.18
CA SER A 250 23.27 66.69 67.09
C SER A 250 21.84 66.62 66.53
N GLN A 251 21.02 67.65 66.76
CA GLN A 251 19.66 67.75 66.25
C GLN A 251 19.65 68.05 64.73
N VAL A 252 20.57 68.89 64.24
CA VAL A 252 20.81 69.09 62.80
C VAL A 252 21.28 67.79 62.15
N GLN A 253 22.22 67.07 62.76
CA GLN A 253 22.68 65.77 62.23
C GLN A 253 21.55 64.74 62.16
N LYS A 254 20.67 64.71 63.16
CA LYS A 254 19.51 63.82 63.18
C LYS A 254 18.47 64.18 62.12
N ILE A 255 18.19 65.47 61.92
CA ILE A 255 17.25 65.97 60.91
C ILE A 255 17.79 65.75 59.50
N VAL A 256 19.07 66.04 59.27
CA VAL A 256 19.75 65.76 57.99
C VAL A 256 19.74 64.27 57.71
N LYS A 257 20.04 63.41 58.69
CA LYS A 257 20.01 61.95 58.52
C LYS A 257 18.60 61.43 58.22
N GLN A 258 17.57 61.87 58.94
CA GLN A 258 16.19 61.48 58.66
C GLN A 258 15.72 61.94 57.28
N ARG A 259 16.16 63.12 56.83
CA ARG A 259 15.80 63.64 55.50
C ARG A 259 16.52 62.88 54.39
N LEU A 260 17.81 62.58 54.57
CA LEU A 260 18.58 61.73 53.66
C LEU A 260 17.94 60.34 53.56
N GLU A 261 17.58 59.71 54.70
CA GLU A 261 16.88 58.43 54.73
C GLU A 261 15.49 58.51 54.05
N SER A 262 14.73 59.60 54.22
CA SER A 262 13.42 59.74 53.53
C SER A 262 13.57 59.88 52.02
N VAL A 263 14.55 60.67 51.56
CA VAL A 263 14.79 60.89 50.12
C VAL A 263 15.37 59.64 49.48
N GLU A 264 16.28 58.95 50.18
CA GLU A 264 16.84 57.67 49.72
C GLU A 264 15.77 56.58 49.64
N ASN A 265 14.86 56.50 50.62
CA ASN A 265 13.75 55.53 50.61
C ASN A 265 12.72 55.82 49.52
N GLU A 266 12.33 57.09 49.31
CA GLU A 266 11.42 57.49 48.22
C GLU A 266 12.01 57.14 46.84
N LEU A 267 13.30 57.46 46.64
CA LEU A 267 14.01 57.13 45.42
C LEU A 267 14.16 55.61 45.26
N LYS A 268 14.55 54.87 46.31
CA LYS A 268 14.62 53.40 46.28
C LYS A 268 13.29 52.76 45.92
N GLU A 269 12.18 53.22 46.49
CA GLU A 269 10.86 52.71 46.14
C GLU A 269 10.51 52.95 44.67
N GLN A 270 10.80 54.15 44.14
CA GLN A 270 10.59 54.45 42.72
C GLN A 270 11.42 53.54 41.81
N LYS A 271 12.72 53.39 42.09
CA LYS A 271 13.62 52.48 41.38
C LYS A 271 13.11 51.05 41.44
N GLN A 272 12.67 50.59 42.61
CA GLN A 272 12.24 49.21 42.81
C GLN A 272 10.95 48.91 42.04
N ARG A 273 9.99 49.84 41.98
CA ARG A 273 8.78 49.71 41.16
C ARG A 273 9.08 49.62 39.66
N GLU A 274 9.96 50.48 39.15
CA GLU A 274 10.33 50.49 37.73
C GLU A 274 11.14 49.24 37.34
N PHE A 275 12.05 48.79 38.21
CA PHE A 275 12.80 47.54 38.02
C PHE A 275 11.89 46.31 38.06
N GLU A 276 10.91 46.26 38.97
CA GLU A 276 9.92 45.19 39.02
C GLU A 276 9.02 45.17 37.79
N ALA A 277 8.62 46.34 37.27
CA ALA A 277 7.87 46.44 36.02
C ALA A 277 8.67 45.90 34.83
N LEU A 278 9.94 46.31 34.68
CA LEU A 278 10.83 45.79 33.62
C LEU A 278 11.12 44.29 33.77
N LYS A 279 11.29 43.80 35.01
CA LYS A 279 11.48 42.37 35.28
C LYS A 279 10.25 41.55 34.87
N THR A 280 9.06 42.08 35.13
CA THR A 280 7.79 41.46 34.74
C THR A 280 7.64 41.44 33.21
N GLU A 281 8.03 42.52 32.53
CA GLU A 281 8.00 42.59 31.07
C GLU A 281 8.97 41.58 30.42
N VAL A 282 10.20 41.47 30.94
CA VAL A 282 11.17 40.46 30.49
C VAL A 282 10.64 39.04 30.72
N ALA A 283 9.96 38.80 31.84
CA ALA A 283 9.33 37.51 32.11
C ALA A 283 8.18 37.22 31.14
N ARG A 284 7.38 38.24 30.78
CA ARG A 284 6.30 38.12 29.79
C ARG A 284 6.84 37.75 28.41
N VAL A 285 7.83 38.49 27.90
CA VAL A 285 8.47 38.22 26.60
C VAL A 285 9.08 36.82 26.55
N LYS A 286 9.74 36.38 27.64
CA LYS A 286 10.27 35.01 27.72
C LYS A 286 9.16 33.96 27.68
N ALA A 287 8.08 34.16 28.44
CA ALA A 287 6.97 33.22 28.50
C ALA A 287 6.23 33.13 27.16
N GLU A 288 5.98 34.26 26.49
CA GLU A 288 5.36 34.31 25.16
C GLU A 288 6.21 33.57 24.11
N ALA A 289 7.52 33.87 24.05
CA ALA A 289 8.42 33.18 23.13
C ALA A 289 8.53 31.68 23.42
N GLU A 290 8.54 31.28 24.71
CA GLU A 290 8.60 29.87 25.10
C GLU A 290 7.30 29.12 24.78
N GLN A 291 6.14 29.77 24.93
CA GLN A 291 4.86 29.23 24.49
C GLN A 291 4.82 29.04 22.96
N GLU A 292 5.25 30.03 22.18
CA GLU A 292 5.30 29.91 20.71
C GLU A 292 6.27 28.82 20.25
N MET A 293 7.47 28.74 20.85
CA MET A 293 8.43 27.68 20.53
C MET A 293 7.91 26.29 20.88
N ASN A 294 7.21 26.14 22.01
CA ASN A 294 6.61 24.86 22.39
C ASN A 294 5.43 24.49 21.48
N ALA A 295 4.62 25.47 21.06
CA ALA A 295 3.55 25.25 20.07
C ALA A 295 4.11 24.73 18.74
N LEU A 296 5.20 25.33 18.23
CA LEU A 296 5.87 24.89 17.01
C LEU A 296 6.50 23.49 17.15
N ARG A 297 7.05 23.15 18.32
CA ARG A 297 7.57 21.81 18.60
C ARG A 297 6.46 20.75 18.60
N ASN A 298 5.33 21.05 19.23
CA ASN A 298 4.18 20.16 19.23
C ASN A 298 3.61 19.99 17.81
N GLU A 299 3.55 21.07 17.03
CA GLU A 299 3.13 21.00 15.62
C GLU A 299 4.06 20.06 14.81
N LEU A 300 5.37 20.13 15.01
CA LEU A 300 6.33 19.24 14.36
C LEU A 300 6.13 17.78 14.78
N GLU A 301 5.88 17.51 16.06
CA GLU A 301 5.62 16.17 16.58
C GLU A 301 4.30 15.59 16.02
N ASP A 302 3.26 16.40 15.92
CA ASP A 302 1.98 16.03 15.32
C ASP A 302 2.13 15.74 13.80
N GLN A 303 2.86 16.58 13.08
CA GLN A 303 3.12 16.38 11.64
C GLN A 303 3.96 15.14 11.36
N SER A 304 5.00 14.90 12.18
CA SER A 304 5.85 13.72 12.05
C SER A 304 5.06 12.44 12.37
N SER A 305 4.29 12.44 13.46
CA SER A 305 3.48 11.27 13.84
C SER A 305 2.40 10.94 12.81
N ALA A 306 1.75 11.95 12.22
CA ALA A 306 0.79 11.76 11.13
C ALA A 306 1.46 11.17 9.87
N SER A 307 2.62 11.70 9.48
CA SER A 307 3.40 11.21 8.34
C SER A 307 3.89 9.78 8.55
N GLN A 308 4.44 9.47 9.72
CA GLN A 308 4.82 8.11 10.12
C GLN A 308 3.63 7.15 10.11
N GLY A 309 2.46 7.59 10.57
CA GLY A 309 1.23 6.78 10.55
C GLY A 309 0.77 6.42 9.14
N GLN A 310 0.79 7.36 8.20
CA GLN A 310 0.47 7.08 6.80
C GLN A 310 1.47 6.13 6.15
N ASN A 311 2.75 6.31 6.41
CA ASN A 311 3.81 5.49 5.84
C ASN A 311 3.84 4.08 6.43
N THR A 312 3.56 3.93 7.71
CA THR A 312 3.37 2.61 8.34
C THR A 312 2.25 1.84 7.66
N ARG A 313 1.12 2.51 7.37
CA ARG A 313 0.04 1.89 6.59
C ARG A 313 0.52 1.46 5.20
N LEU A 314 1.23 2.30 4.46
CA LEU A 314 1.75 1.96 3.13
C LEU A 314 2.73 0.77 3.17
N ARG A 315 3.57 0.71 4.20
CA ARG A 315 4.46 -0.42 4.47
C ARG A 315 3.67 -1.70 4.74
N ASP A 316 2.65 -1.61 5.59
CA ASP A 316 1.78 -2.75 5.89
C ASP A 316 1.05 -3.23 4.64
N GLU A 317 0.55 -2.32 3.78
CA GLU A 317 -0.06 -2.68 2.49
C GLU A 317 0.89 -3.51 1.60
N LEU A 318 2.18 -3.16 1.57
CA LEU A 318 3.20 -3.91 0.82
C LEU A 318 3.52 -5.27 1.44
N LEU A 319 3.49 -5.39 2.77
CA LEU A 319 3.77 -6.65 3.49
C LEU A 319 2.57 -7.61 3.48
N GLU A 320 1.36 -7.07 3.36
CA GLU A 320 0.13 -7.83 3.17
C GLU A 320 0.07 -8.51 1.81
N LEU A 321 0.70 -7.94 0.78
CA LEU A 321 0.81 -8.54 -0.55
C LEU A 321 1.61 -9.84 -0.47
N ARG A 322 0.87 -10.95 -0.56
CA ARG A 322 1.42 -12.30 -0.61
C ARG A 322 0.77 -13.08 -1.75
N PRO A 323 1.46 -14.09 -2.31
CA PRO A 323 0.83 -15.05 -3.20
C PRO A 323 -0.42 -15.65 -2.56
N PHE A 324 -1.43 -15.96 -3.36
CA PHE A 324 -2.72 -16.51 -2.93
C PHE A 324 -3.63 -15.56 -2.12
N THR A 325 -3.28 -14.29 -1.98
CA THR A 325 -4.21 -13.28 -1.48
C THR A 325 -5.28 -12.95 -2.54
N PHE A 326 -6.51 -12.73 -2.08
CA PHE A 326 -7.65 -12.41 -2.95
C PHE A 326 -7.94 -10.91 -2.89
N LEU A 327 -8.07 -10.27 -4.04
CA LEU A 327 -8.32 -8.83 -4.14
C LEU A 327 -9.67 -8.55 -4.81
N SER A 328 -10.39 -7.56 -4.28
CA SER A 328 -11.55 -6.98 -4.96
C SER A 328 -11.09 -6.13 -6.15
N GLU A 329 -11.99 -5.80 -7.07
CA GLU A 329 -11.62 -4.98 -8.22
C GLU A 329 -11.13 -3.58 -7.84
N MET A 330 -11.76 -2.94 -6.85
CA MET A 330 -11.32 -1.63 -6.35
C MET A 330 -9.91 -1.71 -5.75
N ARG A 331 -9.70 -2.67 -4.83
CA ARG A 331 -8.41 -2.84 -4.15
C ARG A 331 -7.30 -3.22 -5.14
N TYR A 332 -7.60 -4.05 -6.13
CA TYR A 332 -6.65 -4.37 -7.20
C TYR A 332 -6.25 -3.12 -8.00
N ARG A 333 -7.19 -2.24 -8.37
CA ARG A 333 -6.87 -1.01 -9.10
C ARG A 333 -5.99 -0.06 -8.28
N GLU A 334 -6.33 0.14 -7.00
CA GLU A 334 -5.54 0.95 -6.07
C GLU A 334 -4.11 0.41 -5.93
N LEU A 335 -3.98 -0.89 -5.64
CA LEU A 335 -2.68 -1.53 -5.47
C LEU A 335 -1.90 -1.56 -6.78
N ARG A 336 -2.54 -1.76 -7.93
CA ARG A 336 -1.87 -1.74 -9.24
C ARG A 336 -1.35 -0.34 -9.59
N GLN A 337 -2.09 0.71 -9.22
CA GLN A 337 -1.68 2.10 -9.45
C GLN A 337 -0.44 2.45 -8.61
N ARG A 338 -0.36 1.97 -7.37
CA ARG A 338 0.77 2.23 -6.45
C ARG A 338 1.95 1.27 -6.64
N TRP A 339 1.65 -0.02 -6.73
CA TRP A 339 2.60 -1.13 -6.59
C TRP A 339 2.58 -2.10 -7.78
N GLY A 340 2.16 -1.65 -8.98
CA GLY A 340 2.01 -2.51 -10.16
C GLY A 340 3.29 -3.23 -10.63
N GLN A 341 4.47 -2.80 -10.17
CA GLN A 341 5.75 -3.47 -10.44
C GLN A 341 6.09 -4.56 -9.39
N VAL A 342 5.47 -4.52 -8.21
CA VAL A 342 5.79 -5.40 -7.08
C VAL A 342 5.03 -6.72 -7.14
N PHE A 343 3.81 -6.71 -7.65
CA PHE A 343 2.98 -7.91 -7.70
C PHE A 343 2.26 -8.05 -9.03
N ARG A 344 1.94 -9.31 -9.36
CA ARG A 344 1.06 -9.67 -10.44
C ARG A 344 -0.19 -10.34 -9.87
N ALA A 345 -1.35 -9.90 -10.32
CA ALA A 345 -2.62 -10.51 -9.95
C ALA A 345 -3.49 -10.69 -11.19
N ASP A 346 -4.04 -11.88 -11.33
CA ASP A 346 -4.80 -12.31 -12.49
C ASP A 346 -6.16 -12.92 -12.05
N MET A 347 -7.03 -13.16 -13.02
CA MET A 347 -8.34 -13.79 -12.83
C MET A 347 -8.47 -15.05 -13.69
N GLY A 348 -9.52 -15.84 -13.41
CA GLY A 348 -9.89 -16.98 -14.22
C GLY A 348 -8.97 -18.18 -14.05
N ALA A 349 -9.11 -19.14 -14.95
CA ALA A 349 -8.28 -20.34 -14.95
C ALA A 349 -6.82 -20.08 -15.38
N GLU A 350 -6.56 -18.97 -16.08
CA GLU A 350 -5.22 -18.51 -16.45
C GLU A 350 -4.35 -18.23 -15.20
N ALA A 351 -4.91 -17.54 -14.20
CA ALA A 351 -4.22 -17.29 -12.94
C ALA A 351 -3.81 -18.60 -12.24
N PHE A 352 -4.70 -19.59 -12.22
CA PHE A 352 -4.39 -20.90 -11.64
C PHE A 352 -3.39 -21.69 -12.48
N TYR A 353 -3.45 -21.60 -13.81
CA TYR A 353 -2.47 -22.23 -14.69
C TYR A 353 -1.05 -21.70 -14.40
N ASP A 354 -0.89 -20.38 -14.28
CA ASP A 354 0.39 -19.74 -13.97
C ASP A 354 0.91 -20.14 -12.58
N ILE A 355 0.03 -20.20 -11.58
CA ILE A 355 0.35 -20.66 -10.22
C ILE A 355 0.80 -22.12 -10.24
N LEU A 356 0.04 -23.01 -10.88
CA LEU A 356 0.32 -24.45 -10.91
C LEU A 356 1.63 -24.76 -11.62
N LYS A 357 1.93 -24.05 -12.71
CA LYS A 357 3.17 -24.21 -13.48
C LYS A 357 4.43 -23.86 -12.67
N ARG A 358 4.32 -22.95 -11.69
CA ARG A 358 5.43 -22.55 -10.81
C ARG A 358 5.51 -23.36 -9.52
N LEU A 359 4.57 -24.29 -9.31
CA LEU A 359 4.45 -25.03 -8.06
C LEU A 359 5.50 -26.14 -8.00
N ASP A 360 6.44 -26.01 -7.08
CA ASP A 360 7.39 -27.07 -6.74
C ASP A 360 6.72 -28.09 -5.81
N LEU A 361 6.41 -29.27 -6.34
CA LEU A 361 5.76 -30.35 -5.61
C LEU A 361 6.67 -31.02 -4.57
N ASP A 362 7.98 -31.03 -4.81
CA ASP A 362 8.94 -31.66 -3.91
C ASP A 362 9.10 -30.82 -2.65
N LYS A 363 9.36 -29.51 -2.84
CA LYS A 363 9.43 -28.54 -1.73
C LYS A 363 8.13 -28.50 -0.93
N LEU A 364 6.97 -28.46 -1.62
CA LEU A 364 5.68 -28.45 -0.95
C LEU A 364 5.43 -29.75 -0.15
N SER A 365 5.89 -30.90 -0.64
CA SER A 365 5.76 -32.17 0.11
C SER A 365 6.56 -32.13 1.42
N GLU A 366 7.80 -31.62 1.38
CA GLU A 366 8.66 -31.48 2.56
C GLU A 366 8.04 -30.53 3.60
N GLU A 367 7.55 -29.36 3.16
CA GLU A 367 6.90 -28.38 4.03
C GLU A 367 5.66 -28.97 4.73
N LEU A 368 4.81 -29.69 3.98
CA LEU A 368 3.60 -30.31 4.52
C LEU A 368 3.91 -31.48 5.46
N TRP A 369 4.96 -32.25 5.19
CA TRP A 369 5.45 -33.29 6.09
C TRP A 369 5.92 -32.72 7.42
N HIS A 370 6.68 -31.63 7.37
CA HIS A 370 7.14 -30.91 8.56
C HIS A 370 5.94 -30.33 9.34
N GLU A 371 5.01 -29.65 8.66
CA GLU A 371 3.81 -29.08 9.28
C GLU A 371 2.96 -30.16 9.97
N ALA A 372 2.74 -31.30 9.31
CA ALA A 372 1.94 -32.39 9.84
C ALA A 372 2.54 -33.02 11.11
N ARG A 373 3.88 -33.08 11.20
CA ARG A 373 4.60 -33.65 12.37
C ARG A 373 4.69 -32.68 13.53
N VAL A 374 5.08 -31.43 13.28
CA VAL A 374 5.35 -30.43 14.33
C VAL A 374 4.06 -29.88 14.96
N THR A 375 3.01 -29.73 14.15
CA THR A 375 1.80 -29.06 14.62
C THR A 375 1.07 -29.87 15.70
N LYS A 376 0.79 -29.23 16.85
CA LYS A 376 -0.02 -29.79 17.95
C LYS A 376 -1.52 -29.79 17.66
N SER A 377 -2.00 -28.91 16.78
CA SER A 377 -3.42 -28.81 16.41
C SER A 377 -3.87 -29.96 15.50
N LYS A 378 -4.90 -30.70 15.95
CA LYS A 378 -5.52 -31.80 15.19
C LYS A 378 -6.10 -31.35 13.85
N GLN A 379 -6.68 -30.15 13.79
CA GLN A 379 -7.30 -29.62 12.57
C GLN A 379 -6.26 -29.28 11.51
N LYS A 380 -5.20 -28.54 11.88
CA LYS A 380 -4.09 -28.20 10.98
C LYS A 380 -3.39 -29.47 10.48
N ARG A 381 -3.12 -30.42 11.37
CA ARG A 381 -2.55 -31.74 10.99
C ARG A 381 -3.43 -32.45 9.97
N LYS A 382 -4.75 -32.54 10.18
CA LYS A 382 -5.68 -33.15 9.22
C LYS A 382 -5.65 -32.45 7.85
N LYS A 383 -5.59 -31.12 7.84
CA LYS A 383 -5.51 -30.31 6.60
C LYS A 383 -4.21 -30.60 5.84
N ALA A 384 -3.08 -30.54 6.53
CA ALA A 384 -1.75 -30.83 5.98
C ALA A 384 -1.68 -32.26 5.42
N THR A 385 -2.15 -33.28 6.16
CA THR A 385 -2.16 -34.67 5.69
C THR A 385 -3.06 -34.88 4.46
N THR A 386 -4.23 -34.24 4.43
CA THR A 386 -5.16 -34.35 3.28
C THR A 386 -4.55 -33.71 2.03
N ARG A 387 -3.88 -32.57 2.18
CA ARG A 387 -3.19 -31.86 1.11
C ARG A 387 -1.96 -32.63 0.62
N LEU A 388 -1.16 -33.16 1.55
CA LEU A 388 0.00 -34.00 1.26
C LEU A 388 -0.39 -35.23 0.44
N LYS A 389 -1.54 -35.86 0.71
CA LYS A 389 -2.04 -36.99 -0.08
C LYS A 389 -2.22 -36.65 -1.56
N VAL A 390 -2.67 -35.43 -1.88
CA VAL A 390 -2.83 -34.96 -3.26
C VAL A 390 -1.46 -34.70 -3.89
N VAL A 391 -0.56 -34.02 -3.18
CA VAL A 391 0.81 -33.74 -3.64
C VAL A 391 1.57 -35.04 -3.96
N GLU A 392 1.53 -36.02 -3.04
CA GLU A 392 2.16 -37.33 -3.23
C GLU A 392 1.55 -38.12 -4.39
N ALA A 393 0.23 -37.98 -4.64
CA ALA A 393 -0.39 -38.60 -5.80
C ALA A 393 0.14 -38.04 -7.13
N PHE A 394 0.39 -36.72 -7.22
CA PHE A 394 1.03 -36.12 -8.39
C PHE A 394 2.48 -36.59 -8.54
N ARG A 395 3.28 -36.53 -7.47
CA ARG A 395 4.70 -36.97 -7.48
C ARG A 395 4.85 -38.41 -7.93
N ARG A 396 4.06 -39.34 -7.39
CA ARG A 396 4.13 -40.77 -7.73
C ARG A 396 3.64 -41.10 -9.13
N SER A 397 2.71 -40.31 -9.66
CA SER A 397 2.11 -40.58 -10.98
C SER A 397 2.88 -39.93 -12.13
N GLY A 398 3.78 -38.99 -11.85
CA GLY A 398 4.47 -38.17 -12.85
C GLY A 398 3.52 -37.21 -13.58
N ASN A 399 2.30 -37.03 -13.07
CA ASN A 399 1.37 -36.06 -13.64
C ASN A 399 1.73 -34.67 -13.14
N HIS A 400 1.56 -33.68 -14.01
CA HIS A 400 1.74 -32.29 -13.63
C HIS A 400 0.41 -31.63 -13.25
N PRO A 401 0.36 -30.81 -12.18
CA PRO A 401 -0.89 -30.20 -11.70
C PRO A 401 -1.56 -29.27 -12.72
N GLU A 402 -0.80 -28.59 -13.57
CA GLU A 402 -1.31 -27.69 -14.59
C GLU A 402 -2.16 -28.40 -15.64
N TRP A 403 -2.06 -29.73 -15.79
CA TRP A 403 -2.91 -30.52 -16.70
C TRP A 403 -4.37 -30.57 -16.25
N MET A 404 -4.70 -30.13 -15.03
CA MET A 404 -6.09 -29.88 -14.61
C MET A 404 -6.71 -28.67 -15.31
N VAL A 405 -5.91 -27.81 -15.94
CA VAL A 405 -6.35 -26.67 -16.74
C VAL A 405 -6.06 -26.96 -18.21
N MET A 406 -7.10 -26.87 -19.04
CA MET A 406 -7.04 -27.23 -20.45
C MET A 406 -6.73 -26.00 -21.29
N THR A 407 -5.70 -26.09 -22.11
CA THR A 407 -5.43 -25.17 -23.22
C THR A 407 -5.91 -25.73 -24.56
N VAL A 408 -6.07 -27.06 -24.62
CA VAL A 408 -6.53 -27.81 -25.78
C VAL A 408 -7.69 -28.70 -25.35
N LEU A 409 -8.83 -28.58 -26.02
CA LEU A 409 -10.01 -29.41 -25.76
C LEU A 409 -10.12 -30.53 -26.81
N PRO A 410 -10.13 -31.82 -26.43
CA PRO A 410 -10.34 -32.91 -27.38
C PRO A 410 -11.78 -32.92 -27.91
N VAL A 411 -11.91 -33.27 -29.18
CA VAL A 411 -13.19 -33.45 -29.87
C VAL A 411 -13.37 -34.93 -30.17
N ILE A 412 -14.42 -35.52 -29.58
CA ILE A 412 -14.76 -36.93 -29.76
C ILE A 412 -15.07 -37.25 -31.24
N PRO A 413 -14.74 -38.47 -31.72
CA PRO A 413 -15.03 -38.88 -33.10
C PRO A 413 -16.53 -38.73 -33.47
N PRO A 414 -16.86 -38.26 -34.68
CA PRO A 414 -18.22 -37.88 -35.08
C PRO A 414 -19.22 -39.03 -35.07
N ASP A 415 -18.78 -40.27 -35.31
CA ASP A 415 -19.69 -41.43 -35.32
C ASP A 415 -20.14 -41.83 -33.90
N LEU A 416 -19.44 -41.34 -32.85
CA LEU A 416 -19.88 -41.43 -31.46
C LEU A 416 -20.84 -40.30 -31.07
N ARG A 417 -21.00 -39.28 -31.93
CA ARG A 417 -21.92 -38.16 -31.79
C ARG A 417 -22.70 -37.90 -33.10
N PRO A 418 -23.43 -38.90 -33.60
CA PRO A 418 -23.97 -38.86 -34.96
C PRO A 418 -25.00 -37.75 -35.16
N MET A 419 -25.13 -37.35 -36.42
CA MET A 419 -26.22 -36.52 -36.93
C MET A 419 -26.92 -37.33 -38.01
N VAL A 420 -28.18 -37.69 -37.78
CA VAL A 420 -28.95 -38.60 -38.63
C VAL A 420 -30.11 -37.84 -39.25
N GLN A 421 -30.32 -38.04 -40.54
CA GLN A 421 -31.48 -37.51 -41.23
C GLN A 421 -32.70 -38.40 -40.95
N LEU A 422 -33.80 -37.78 -40.55
CA LEU A 422 -35.09 -38.43 -40.37
C LEU A 422 -35.96 -38.25 -41.62
N ASP A 423 -37.03 -39.05 -41.71
CA ASP A 423 -38.06 -38.89 -42.72
C ASP A 423 -38.67 -37.48 -42.66
N GLY A 424 -38.87 -36.87 -43.83
CA GLY A 424 -39.33 -35.48 -43.93
C GLY A 424 -38.24 -34.41 -43.82
N GLY A 425 -36.96 -34.78 -43.97
CA GLY A 425 -35.85 -33.82 -44.11
C GLY A 425 -35.40 -33.16 -42.79
N ARG A 426 -35.87 -33.65 -41.64
CA ARG A 426 -35.41 -33.23 -40.31
C ARG A 426 -34.09 -33.91 -39.96
N PHE A 427 -33.37 -33.37 -39.00
CA PHE A 427 -32.14 -33.97 -38.46
C PHE A 427 -32.28 -34.22 -36.97
N ALA A 428 -31.85 -35.41 -36.54
CA ALA A 428 -31.57 -35.72 -35.15
C ALA A 428 -30.07 -35.57 -34.89
N THR A 429 -29.69 -34.82 -33.86
CA THR A 429 -28.30 -34.53 -33.50
C THR A 429 -28.03 -34.89 -32.06
N SER A 430 -26.85 -35.45 -31.77
CA SER A 430 -26.36 -35.56 -30.39
C SER A 430 -26.15 -34.18 -29.76
N ASP A 431 -26.56 -34.01 -28.49
CA ASP A 431 -26.37 -32.80 -27.68
C ASP A 431 -24.90 -32.35 -27.61
N LEU A 432 -23.96 -33.30 -27.71
CA LEU A 432 -22.51 -33.01 -27.73
C LEU A 432 -22.14 -32.07 -28.86
N ASN A 433 -22.80 -32.18 -30.02
CA ASN A 433 -22.53 -31.31 -31.15
C ASN A 433 -22.88 -29.85 -30.79
N ASP A 434 -24.02 -29.61 -30.15
CA ASP A 434 -24.40 -28.26 -29.75
C ASP A 434 -23.51 -27.69 -28.63
N LEU A 435 -23.04 -28.54 -27.70
CA LEU A 435 -22.05 -28.14 -26.70
C LEU A 435 -20.73 -27.72 -27.37
N TYR A 436 -20.18 -28.53 -28.29
CA TYR A 436 -18.98 -28.16 -29.04
C TYR A 436 -19.18 -26.89 -29.87
N ARG A 437 -20.34 -26.74 -30.54
CA ARG A 437 -20.67 -25.52 -31.29
C ARG A 437 -20.62 -24.27 -30.42
N ARG A 438 -21.20 -24.35 -29.21
CA ARG A 438 -21.17 -23.23 -28.25
C ARG A 438 -19.73 -22.89 -27.86
N VAL A 439 -18.91 -23.89 -27.54
CA VAL A 439 -17.49 -23.68 -27.20
C VAL A 439 -16.74 -23.04 -28.37
N ILE A 440 -16.86 -23.57 -29.59
CA ILE A 440 -16.18 -23.04 -30.78
C ILE A 440 -16.63 -21.60 -31.05
N ASN A 441 -17.93 -21.30 -30.98
CA ASN A 441 -18.45 -19.95 -31.18
C ASN A 441 -17.88 -18.95 -30.16
N ARG A 442 -17.83 -19.31 -28.88
CA ARG A 442 -17.27 -18.47 -27.81
C ARG A 442 -15.77 -18.29 -27.98
N ASN A 443 -15.06 -19.38 -28.27
CA ASN A 443 -13.62 -19.36 -28.49
C ASN A 443 -13.24 -18.48 -29.68
N ASN A 444 -13.93 -18.61 -30.82
CA ASN A 444 -13.68 -17.80 -32.01
C ASN A 444 -14.04 -16.33 -31.80
N ARG A 445 -15.13 -16.06 -31.07
CA ARG A 445 -15.48 -14.68 -30.68
C ARG A 445 -14.41 -14.08 -29.78
N LEU A 446 -13.89 -14.84 -28.80
CA LEU A 446 -12.81 -14.39 -27.94
C LEU A 446 -11.52 -14.13 -28.72
N LYS A 447 -11.11 -15.02 -29.64
CA LYS A 447 -9.94 -14.80 -30.53
C LYS A 447 -10.07 -13.47 -31.29
N ARG A 448 -11.23 -13.21 -31.90
CA ARG A 448 -11.50 -11.94 -32.62
C ARG A 448 -11.48 -10.72 -31.69
N LEU A 449 -12.02 -10.82 -30.49
CA LEU A 449 -12.02 -9.71 -29.52
C LEU A 449 -10.61 -9.36 -29.05
N LEU A 450 -9.74 -10.37 -28.90
CA LEU A 450 -8.33 -10.17 -28.56
C LEU A 450 -7.57 -9.50 -29.70
N GLU A 451 -7.79 -9.94 -30.95
CA GLU A 451 -7.18 -9.32 -32.15
C GLU A 451 -7.60 -7.85 -32.33
N LEU A 452 -8.85 -7.51 -32.01
CA LEU A 452 -9.37 -6.15 -32.09
C LEU A 452 -8.97 -5.25 -30.90
N GLY A 453 -8.29 -5.78 -29.88
CA GLY A 453 -7.91 -5.03 -28.68
C GLY A 453 -9.12 -4.54 -27.87
N ALA A 454 -10.18 -5.36 -27.77
CA ALA A 454 -11.39 -4.99 -27.04
C ALA A 454 -11.10 -4.67 -25.56
N PRO A 455 -11.91 -3.80 -24.90
CA PRO A 455 -11.74 -3.50 -23.47
C PRO A 455 -11.78 -4.74 -22.56
N ASP A 456 -10.98 -4.73 -21.49
CA ASP A 456 -10.85 -5.83 -20.53
C ASP A 456 -12.19 -6.35 -19.99
N VAL A 457 -13.17 -5.49 -19.77
CA VAL A 457 -14.48 -5.88 -19.24
C VAL A 457 -15.20 -6.84 -20.20
N ILE A 458 -15.11 -6.59 -21.50
CA ILE A 458 -15.72 -7.43 -22.55
C ILE A 458 -14.95 -8.74 -22.64
N ILE A 459 -13.61 -8.68 -22.65
CA ILE A 459 -12.75 -9.87 -22.68
C ILE A 459 -13.03 -10.77 -21.47
N ARG A 460 -13.12 -10.22 -20.25
CA ARG A 460 -13.43 -10.98 -19.03
C ARG A 460 -14.77 -11.68 -19.12
N ASN A 461 -15.80 -11.00 -19.63
CA ASN A 461 -17.11 -11.62 -19.81
C ASN A 461 -17.04 -12.77 -20.82
N GLU A 462 -16.37 -12.58 -21.96
CA GLU A 462 -16.24 -13.65 -22.96
C GLU A 462 -15.38 -14.82 -22.45
N LYS A 463 -14.30 -14.56 -21.71
CA LYS A 463 -13.49 -15.58 -21.01
C LYS A 463 -14.29 -16.33 -19.93
N ARG A 464 -15.30 -15.72 -19.31
CA ARG A 464 -16.20 -16.36 -18.34
C ARG A 464 -17.27 -17.22 -19.01
N MET A 465 -17.70 -16.83 -20.21
CA MET A 465 -18.71 -17.55 -20.99
C MET A 465 -18.14 -18.77 -21.70
N LEU A 466 -16.86 -18.69 -22.10
CA LEU A 466 -16.05 -19.82 -22.54
C LEU A 466 -15.71 -20.71 -21.34
#